data_AF-A0A9E7R726-F1
#
_entry.id   AF-A0A9E7R726-F1
#
_cell.length_a   1.000
_cell.length_b   1.000
_cell.length_c   1.000
_cell.angle_alpha   90.00
_cell.angle_beta   90.00
_cell.angle_gamma   90.00
#
_symmetry.space_group_name_H-M   'P 1'
#
loop_
_entity.id
_entity.type
_entity.pdbx_description
1 polymer ?
#
loop_
_entity_poly.entity_id
_entity_poly.type
_entity_poly.pdbx_seq_one_letter_code
_entity_poly.pdbx_strand_id
1 'polypeptide(L)'
;MSDDDADPLAPDREKVALLREVAGEVRGDTSESEQLAAIVYRLSDLYDEAEETTPEDIYRATRHIVNVKQRGTLARERNRD
;
A
#
# COMPACT_ATOMS: atom_id res chain seq x y z
N MET A 1 21.79 -8.75 25.53
CA MET A 1 20.82 -9.06 24.47
C MET A 1 20.54 -7.73 23.83
N SER A 2 20.97 -7.54 22.57
CA SER A 2 20.68 -6.31 21.83
C SER A 2 19.22 -6.39 21.38
N ASP A 3 18.49 -5.28 21.40
CA ASP A 3 17.10 -5.18 20.91
C ASP A 3 16.94 -5.48 19.39
N ASP A 4 17.98 -6.00 18.74
CA ASP A 4 18.09 -6.24 17.29
C ASP A 4 17.52 -7.60 16.86
N ASP A 5 17.09 -8.46 17.81
CA ASP A 5 16.44 -9.75 17.55
C ASP A 5 14.89 -9.65 17.47
N ALA A 6 14.32 -8.44 17.58
CA ALA A 6 12.88 -8.26 17.46
C ALA A 6 12.44 -8.41 16.00
N ASP A 7 11.39 -9.19 15.75
CA ASP A 7 10.79 -9.30 14.41
C ASP A 7 10.35 -7.90 13.94
N PRO A 8 10.93 -7.35 12.86
CA PRO A 8 10.58 -6.01 12.37
C PRO A 8 9.12 -5.88 11.93
N LEU A 9 8.44 -7.01 11.69
CA LEU A 9 7.04 -7.11 11.30
C LEU A 9 6.15 -7.70 12.40
N ALA A 10 6.61 -7.68 13.65
CA ALA A 10 5.74 -8.00 14.78
C ALA A 10 4.46 -7.14 14.75
N PRO A 11 3.29 -7.70 15.10
CA PRO A 11 2.05 -6.94 15.16
C PRO A 11 2.16 -5.71 16.05
N ASP A 12 1.66 -4.58 15.56
CA ASP A 12 1.85 -3.27 16.18
C ASP A 12 0.66 -2.35 15.88
N ARG A 13 -0.25 -2.23 16.85
CA ARG A 13 -1.47 -1.43 16.71
C ARG A 13 -1.19 0.07 16.53
N GLU A 14 -0.08 0.58 17.05
CA GLU A 14 0.29 1.99 16.90
C GLU A 14 0.70 2.26 15.45
N LYS A 15 1.51 1.37 14.85
CA LYS A 15 1.84 1.43 13.41
C LYS A 15 0.60 1.29 12.53
N VAL A 16 -0.32 0.38 12.86
CA VAL A 16 -1.60 0.25 12.12
C VAL A 16 -2.36 1.58 12.12
N ALA A 17 -2.55 2.17 13.30
CA ALA A 17 -3.29 3.42 13.45
C ALA A 17 -2.62 4.56 12.67
N LEU A 18 -1.31 4.72 12.82
CA LEU A 18 -0.53 5.75 12.13
C LEU A 18 -0.61 5.61 10.60
N LEU A 19 -0.43 4.39 10.07
CA LEU A 19 -0.49 4.17 8.63
C LEU A 19 -1.91 4.43 8.08
N ARG A 20 -2.95 4.07 8.82
CA ARG A 20 -4.34 4.35 8.42
C ARG A 20 -4.67 5.85 8.48
N GLU A 21 -4.12 6.58 9.45
CA GLU A 21 -4.21 8.05 9.52
C GLU A 21 -3.54 8.69 8.31
N VAL A 22 -2.27 8.35 8.04
CA VAL A 22 -1.51 8.88 6.89
C VAL A 22 -2.21 8.53 5.57
N ALA A 23 -2.76 7.32 5.44
CA ALA A 23 -3.55 6.96 4.26
C ALA A 23 -4.76 7.87 4.08
N GLY A 24 -5.41 8.28 5.17
CA GLY A 24 -6.51 9.25 5.15
C GLY A 24 -6.04 10.65 4.72
N GLU A 25 -4.92 11.13 5.27
CA GLU A 25 -4.38 12.46 4.97
C GLU A 25 -3.92 12.62 3.52
N VAL A 26 -3.31 11.57 2.96
CA VAL A 26 -2.77 11.59 1.59
C VAL A 26 -3.87 11.38 0.55
N ARG A 27 -5.07 10.94 0.96
CA ARG A 27 -6.20 10.72 0.06
C ARG A 27 -6.80 12.06 -0.40
N GLY A 28 -6.41 12.48 -1.61
CA GLY A 28 -6.98 13.62 -2.33
C GLY A 28 -7.80 13.20 -3.56
N ASP A 29 -8.24 14.17 -4.34
CA ASP A 29 -9.19 13.99 -5.46
C ASP A 29 -8.58 13.45 -6.77
N THR A 30 -7.28 13.13 -6.78
CA THR A 30 -6.60 12.58 -7.97
C THR A 30 -6.50 11.07 -7.91
N SER A 31 -6.47 10.42 -9.07
CA SER A 31 -6.26 8.96 -9.14
C SER A 31 -4.92 8.53 -8.52
N GLU A 32 -3.92 9.41 -8.55
CA GLU A 32 -2.60 9.25 -7.96
C GLU A 32 -2.68 9.24 -6.44
N SER A 33 -3.35 10.23 -5.85
CA SER A 33 -3.52 10.34 -4.40
C SER A 33 -4.36 9.22 -3.83
N GLU A 34 -5.44 8.81 -4.51
CA GLU A 34 -6.26 7.67 -4.09
C GLU A 34 -5.45 6.35 -4.10
N GLN A 35 -4.59 6.15 -5.09
CA GLN A 35 -3.75 4.96 -5.16
C GLN A 35 -2.67 4.95 -4.09
N LEU A 36 -2.04 6.09 -3.83
CA LEU A 36 -1.05 6.20 -2.77
C LEU A 36 -1.69 5.91 -1.40
N ALA A 37 -2.87 6.47 -1.13
CA ALA A 37 -3.66 6.17 0.05
C ALA A 37 -3.97 4.66 0.17
N ALA A 38 -4.38 4.01 -0.93
CA ALA A 38 -4.67 2.58 -0.93
C ALA A 38 -3.43 1.71 -0.63
N ILE A 39 -2.25 2.09 -1.14
CA ILE A 39 -0.99 1.39 -0.85
C ILE A 39 -0.62 1.52 0.63
N VAL A 40 -0.68 2.74 1.18
CA VAL A 40 -0.36 2.99 2.59
C VAL A 40 -1.33 2.26 3.51
N TYR A 41 -2.62 2.26 3.18
CA TYR A 41 -3.61 1.48 3.92
C TYR A 41 -3.28 0.00 3.89
N ARG A 42 -2.94 -0.56 2.72
CA ARG A 42 -2.61 -1.98 2.58
C ARG A 42 -1.35 -2.35 3.36
N LEU A 43 -0.35 -1.47 3.42
CA LEU A 43 0.82 -1.65 4.29
C LEU A 43 0.45 -1.72 5.78
N SER A 44 -0.62 -1.07 6.21
CA SER A 44 -1.08 -1.15 7.61
C SER A 44 -1.48 -2.58 8.00
N ASP A 45 -2.01 -3.36 7.06
CA ASP A 45 -2.47 -4.73 7.31
C ASP A 45 -1.30 -5.68 7.66
N LEU A 46 -0.04 -5.31 7.37
CA LEU A 46 1.12 -6.09 7.81
C LEU A 46 1.34 -6.10 9.31
N TYR A 47 0.86 -5.06 10.00
CA TYR A 47 1.05 -4.89 11.44
C TYR A 47 -0.24 -5.22 12.21
N ASP A 48 -1.33 -5.55 11.52
CA ASP A 48 -2.61 -5.87 12.13
C ASP A 48 -2.66 -7.37 12.48
N GLU A 49 -2.70 -7.69 13.78
CA GLU A 49 -2.73 -9.08 14.27
C GLU A 49 -3.97 -9.87 13.81
N ALA A 50 -5.04 -9.18 13.42
CA ALA A 50 -6.26 -9.79 12.92
C ALA A 50 -6.23 -10.09 11.42
N GLU A 51 -5.28 -9.50 10.69
CA GLU A 51 -5.15 -9.66 9.25
C GLU A 51 -4.12 -10.75 8.93
N GLU A 52 -4.53 -11.75 8.15
CA GLU A 52 -3.61 -12.76 7.61
C GLU A 52 -2.93 -12.21 6.34
N THR A 53 -2.12 -11.15 6.50
CA THR A 53 -1.45 -10.48 5.37
C THR A 53 0.06 -10.67 5.43
N THR A 54 0.65 -11.18 4.34
CA THR A 54 2.10 -11.34 4.24
C THR A 54 2.77 -10.20 3.45
N PRO A 55 4.08 -9.97 3.62
CA PRO A 55 4.84 -9.02 2.78
C PRO A 55 4.72 -9.30 1.28
N GLU A 56 4.61 -10.59 0.90
CA GLU A 56 4.42 -10.96 -0.50
C GLU A 56 3.05 -10.52 -1.03
N ASP A 57 1.99 -10.62 -0.24
CA ASP A 57 0.65 -10.16 -0.60
C ASP A 57 0.62 -8.65 -0.84
N ILE A 58 1.31 -7.89 0.02
CA ILE A 58 1.48 -6.44 -0.14
C ILE A 58 2.23 -6.10 -1.41
N TYR A 59 3.34 -6.79 -1.68
CA TYR A 59 4.13 -6.56 -2.88
C TYR A 59 3.31 -6.84 -4.15
N ARG A 60 2.54 -7.94 -4.17
CA ARG A 60 1.65 -8.28 -5.29
C ARG A 60 0.54 -7.25 -5.48
N ALA A 61 -0.12 -6.82 -4.39
CA ALA A 61 -1.15 -5.80 -4.43
C ALA A 61 -0.61 -4.45 -4.94
N THR A 62 0.52 -4.01 -4.40
CA THR A 62 1.18 -2.75 -4.80
C THR A 62 1.61 -2.79 -6.27
N ARG A 63 2.25 -3.89 -6.69
CA ARG A 63 2.64 -4.10 -8.09
C ARG A 63 1.45 -4.09 -9.03
N HIS A 64 0.30 -4.63 -8.62
CA HIS A 64 -0.93 -4.57 -9.41
C HIS A 64 -1.43 -3.11 -9.54
N ILE A 65 -1.54 -2.38 -8.44
CA ILE A 65 -1.99 -0.97 -8.41
C ILE A 65 -1.15 -0.10 -9.36
N VAL A 66 0.18 -0.25 -9.32
CA VAL A 66 1.10 0.52 -10.18
C VAL A 66 1.01 0.09 -11.66
N ASN A 67 0.93 -1.21 -11.96
CA ASN A 67 0.93 -1.69 -13.35
C ASN A 67 -0.39 -1.48 -14.09
N VAL A 68 -1.53 -1.44 -13.37
CA VAL A 68 -2.83 -1.14 -13.99
C VAL A 68 -2.83 0.26 -14.63
N LYS A 69 -2.03 1.21 -14.12
CA LYS A 69 -1.86 2.52 -14.77
C LYS A 69 -1.16 2.47 -16.12
N GLN A 70 -0.13 1.62 -16.32
CA GLN A 70 0.56 1.54 -17.61
C GLN A 70 -0.37 1.09 -18.75
N ARG A 71 -1.35 0.23 -18.47
CA ARG A 71 -2.30 -0.25 -19.48
C ARG A 71 -3.37 0.79 -19.84
N GLY A 72 -3.67 1.74 -18.96
CA GLY A 72 -4.61 2.83 -19.21
C GLY A 72 -4.02 3.98 -20.04
N THR A 73 -2.72 4.26 -19.93
CA THR A 73 -2.02 5.24 -20.77
C THR A 73 -1.71 4.69 -22.16
N LEU A 74 -1.23 3.45 -22.29
CA LEU A 74 -0.93 2.82 -23.60
C LEU A 74 -2.17 2.63 -24.49
N ALA A 75 -3.36 2.49 -23.91
CA ALA A 75 -4.61 2.41 -24.66
C ALA A 75 -5.04 3.78 -25.25
N ARG A 76 -4.64 4.89 -24.60
CA ARG A 76 -4.98 6.25 -25.07
C ARG A 76 -4.04 6.75 -26.18
N GLU A 77 -2.82 6.21 -26.28
CA GLU A 77 -1.86 6.60 -27.32
C GLU A 77 -2.09 5.90 -28.66
N ARG A 78 -2.62 4.67 -28.68
CA ARG A 78 -2.92 3.93 -29.93
C ARG A 78 -4.15 4.39 -30.71
N ASN A 79 -4.85 5.42 -30.25
CA ASN A 79 -6.07 5.93 -30.88
C ASN A 79 -5.88 7.36 -31.41
N ARG A 80 -4.62 7.77 -31.61
CA ARG A 80 -4.23 9.10 -32.08
C ARG A 80 -3.45 9.06 -33.41
N ASP A 81 -3.70 8.03 -34.22
CA ASP A 81 -3.22 7.87 -35.60
C ASP A 81 -4.42 7.62 -36.54
#